data_AF-A0A316TI27-F1
#
_entry.id   AF-A0A316TI27-F1
#
_cell.length_a   1.000
_cell.length_b   1.000
_cell.length_c   1.000
_cell.angle_alpha   90.00
_cell.angle_beta   90.00
_cell.angle_gamma   90.00
#
_symmetry.space_group_name_H-M   'P 1'
#
loop_
_entity.id
_entity.type
_entity.pdbx_description
1 polymer ?
#
loop_
_entity_poly.entity_id
_entity_poly.type
_entity_poly.pdbx_seq_one_letter_code
_entity_poly.pdbx_strand_id
1 'polypeptide(L)' 'TIPAGWCEAHHLDPWANGGNTDLDRGVLLCSWHHHRAHDPTQTTEHLPNGDIRFHRRP' A
#
# COMPACT_ATOMS: atom_id res chain seq x y z
N THR A 1 14.29 1.90 8.42
CA THR A 1 14.12 1.76 6.97
C THR A 1 14.29 0.30 6.59
N ILE A 2 13.55 -0.20 5.59
CA ILE A 2 13.63 -1.57 5.06
C ILE A 2 14.18 -1.48 3.63
N PRO A 3 15.11 -2.35 3.19
CA PRO A 3 15.59 -2.34 1.82
C PRO A 3 14.47 -2.61 0.81
N ALA A 4 14.48 -1.92 -0.34
CA ALA A 4 13.45 -2.08 -1.37
C ALA A 4 13.29 -3.53 -1.85
N GLY A 5 14.38 -4.30 -1.92
CA GLY A 5 14.36 -5.72 -2.31
C GLY A 5 13.67 -6.66 -1.31
N TRP A 6 13.31 -6.18 -0.12
CA TRP A 6 12.53 -6.91 0.88
C TRP A 6 11.10 -6.39 1.01
N CYS A 7 10.73 -5.41 0.19
CA CYS A 7 9.37 -4.90 0.10
C CYS A 7 8.57 -5.71 -0.93
N GLU A 8 7.26 -5.65 -0.78
CA GLU A 8 6.27 -6.24 -1.65
C GLU A 8 5.61 -5.10 -2.45
N ALA A 9 5.33 -5.35 -3.73
CA ALA A 9 4.60 -4.41 -4.56
C ALA A 9 3.12 -4.42 -4.17
N HIS A 10 2.56 -3.22 -3.96
CA HIS A 10 1.19 -3.01 -3.57
C HIS A 10 0.49 -2.07 -4.56
N HIS A 11 -0.69 -2.46 -5.04
CA HIS A 11 -1.53 -1.61 -5.89
C HIS A 11 -2.30 -0.60 -5.04
N LEU A 12 -2.18 0.69 -5.37
CA LEU A 12 -2.98 1.75 -4.73
C LEU A 12 -4.47 1.63 -5.09
N ASP A 13 -4.76 1.25 -6.33
CA ASP A 13 -6.10 0.85 -6.74
C ASP A 13 -6.21 -0.68 -6.66
N PRO A 14 -7.10 -1.24 -5.82
CA PRO A 14 -7.16 -2.69 -5.65
C PRO A 14 -7.36 -3.43 -6.97
N TRP A 15 -6.45 -4.35 -7.29
CA TRP A 15 -6.55 -5.18 -8.50
C TRP A 15 -7.90 -5.90 -8.59
N ALA A 16 -8.42 -6.41 -7.47
CA ALA A 16 -9.71 -7.08 -7.39
C ALA A 16 -10.90 -6.19 -7.79
N ASN A 17 -10.74 -4.87 -7.75
CA ASN A 17 -11.74 -3.88 -8.17
C ASN A 17 -11.47 -3.33 -9.59
N GLY A 18 -10.61 -4.00 -10.37
CA GLY A 18 -10.24 -3.57 -11.72
C GLY A 18 -9.08 -2.57 -11.79
N GLY A 19 -8.30 -2.43 -10.71
CA GLY A 19 -7.10 -1.60 -10.71
C GLY A 19 -6.04 -2.11 -11.69
N ASN A 20 -5.39 -1.17 -12.41
CA ASN A 20 -4.32 -1.49 -13.35
C ASN A 20 -3.01 -1.83 -12.62
N THR A 21 -2.20 -2.69 -13.24
CA THR A 21 -0.79 -2.86 -12.84
C THR A 21 0.05 -1.79 -13.54
N ASP A 22 0.31 -0.70 -12.82
CA ASP A 22 1.07 0.46 -13.29
C ASP A 22 2.09 0.86 -12.22
N LEU A 23 3.32 1.18 -12.64
CA LEU A 23 4.38 1.64 -11.74
C LEU A 23 4.01 2.97 -11.08
N ASP A 24 3.29 3.85 -11.79
CA ASP A 24 2.83 5.14 -11.25
C ASP A 24 1.71 4.97 -10.21
N ARG A 25 1.11 3.78 -10.14
CA ARG A 25 0.03 3.44 -9.19
C ARG A 25 0.40 2.28 -8.26
N GLY A 26 1.69 1.96 -8.20
CA GLY A 26 2.27 0.98 -7.31
C GLY A 26 3.08 1.62 -6.18
N VAL A 27 3.12 0.98 -5.03
CA VAL A 27 3.99 1.36 -3.90
C VAL A 27 4.69 0.14 -3.34
N LEU A 28 5.89 0.32 -2.80
CA LEU A 28 6.62 -0.74 -2.09
C LEU A 28 6.31 -0.65 -0.59
N LEU A 29 5.75 -1.72 -0.04
CA LEU A 29 5.49 -1.85 1.40
C LEU A 29 6.28 -3.03 1.96
N CYS A 30 6.80 -2.91 3.19
CA CYS A 30 7.31 -4.11 3.86
C CYS A 30 6.15 -5.09 4.12
N SER A 31 6.46 -6.39 4.24
CA SER A 31 5.45 -7.45 4.43
C SER A 31 4.40 -7.13 5.50
N TRP A 32 4.84 -6.58 6.64
CA TRP A 32 3.94 -6.19 7.73
C TRP A 32 2.95 -5.08 7.34
N HIS A 33 3.40 -4.06 6.60
CA HIS A 33 2.53 -2.99 6.12
C HIS A 33 1.67 -3.42 4.94
N HIS A 34 2.16 -4.30 4.07
CA HIS A 34 1.39 -4.79 2.94
C HIS A 34 0.15 -5.56 3.39
N HIS A 35 0.30 -6.50 4.33
CA HIS A 35 -0.86 -7.21 4.90
C HIS A 35 -1.84 -6.26 5.59
N ARG A 36 -1.34 -5.24 6.28
CA ARG A 36 -2.18 -4.26 6.97
C ARG A 36 -2.92 -3.33 6.02
N ALA A 37 -2.43 -3.14 4.79
CA ALA A 37 -3.16 -2.39 3.76
C ALA A 37 -4.38 -3.16 3.24
N HIS A 38 -4.37 -4.49 3.34
CA HIS A 38 -5.50 -5.36 3.00
C HIS A 38 -6.44 -5.64 4.18
N ASP A 39 -6.10 -5.17 5.39
CA ASP A 39 -6.92 -5.34 6.58
C ASP A 39 -8.14 -4.39 6.52
N PRO A 40 -9.39 -4.91 6.54
CA PRO A 40 -10.58 -4.09 6.45
C PRO A 40 -10.80 -3.20 7.68
N THR A 41 -10.06 -3.38 8.78
CA THR A 41 -10.06 -2.49 9.94
C THR A 41 -9.13 -1.30 9.76
N GLN A 42 -8.40 -1.21 8.66
CA GLN A 42 -7.47 -0.13 8.36
C GLN A 42 -7.92 0.71 7.17
N THR A 43 -7.44 1.95 7.14
CA THR A 43 -7.49 2.85 5.99
C THR A 43 -6.08 3.34 5.70
N THR A 44 -5.81 3.58 4.44
CA THR A 44 -4.53 4.10 3.94
C THR A 44 -4.76 5.45 3.26
N GLU A 45 -3.87 6.41 3.54
CA GLU A 45 -3.82 7.72 2.88
C GLU A 45 -2.48 7.83 2.16
N HIS A 46 -2.51 8.15 0.86
CA HIS A 46 -1.31 8.44 0.08
C HIS A 46 -0.95 9.92 0.21
N LEU A 47 0.25 10.21 0.70
CA LEU A 47 0.73 11.57 0.93
C LEU A 47 1.49 12.11 -0.28
N PRO A 48 1.56 13.45 -0.48
CA PRO A 48 2.25 14.05 -1.62
C PRO A 48 3.75 13.73 -1.74
N ASN A 49 4.39 13.29 -0.65
CA ASN A 49 5.79 12.89 -0.62
C ASN A 49 6.00 11.39 -0.95
N GLY A 50 4.94 10.65 -1.27
CA GLY A 50 4.99 9.22 -1.58
C GLY A 50 4.81 8.30 -0.37
N ASP A 51 4.70 8.84 0.85
CA ASP A 51 4.47 8.04 2.05
C ASP A 51 3.02 7.54 2.11
N ILE A 52 2.83 6.36 2.71
CA ILE A 52 1.50 5.82 3.04
C ILE A 52 1.26 5.93 4.54
N ARG A 53 0.20 6.65 4.93
CA ARG A 53 -0.24 6.74 6.32
C ARG A 53 -1.35 5.73 6.58
N PHE A 54 -1.23 5.00 7.68
CA PHE A 54 -2.23 4.02 8.13
C PHE A 54 -3.05 4.56 9.29
N HIS A 55 -4.37 4.43 9.20
CA HIS A 55 -5.31 4.74 10.27
C HIS A 55 -6.21 3.54 10.56
N ARG A 56 -6.50 3.28 11.84
CA ARG A 56 -7.58 2.37 12.20
C ARG A 56 -8.91 3.00 11.80
N ARG A 57 -9.79 2.20 11.20
CA ARG A 57 -11.18 2.62 10.98
C ARG A 57 -11.87 2.79 12.34
N PRO A 58 -12.70 3.83 12.50
CA PRO A 58 -13.51 4.01 13.70
C PRO A 58 -14.51 2.86 13.90
#